data_AF-I2C896-F1
#
_entry.id   AF-I2C896-F1
#
_cell.length_a   1.000
_cell.length_b   1.000
_cell.length_c   1.000
_cell.angle_alpha   90.00
_cell.angle_beta   90.00
_cell.angle_gamma   90.00
#
_symmetry.space_group_name_H-M   'P 1'
#
loop_
_entity.id
_entity.type
_entity.pdbx_description
1 polymer ?
#
loop_
_entity_poly.entity_id
_entity_poly.type
_entity_poly.pdbx_seq_one_letter_code
_entity_poly.pdbx_strand_id
1 'polypeptide(L)'
;MQNMSFRPGGPGMKEFKINLSQGEVLYTGSYICTISKTAASTPEQISLEAAAEKLAEELIMQQAMNREHQRQQDIAANQFRQAQKDIKLLQAENQELKSKVEGQEEEIRDLELENSNLEDKIEELEAKVEALEGAAE
;
A
#
# COMPACT_ATOMS: atom_id res chain seq x y z
N MET A 1 0.32 12.10 -19.84
CA MET A 1 -0.03 11.73 -21.23
C MET A 1 -0.23 13.01 -22.04
N GLN A 2 0.81 13.46 -22.76
CA GLN A 2 0.71 14.45 -23.83
C GLN A 2 0.76 13.67 -25.15
N ASN A 3 -0.36 13.06 -25.55
CA ASN A 3 -0.37 12.12 -26.67
C ASN A 3 -0.52 12.79 -28.04
N MET A 4 -0.74 14.12 -28.08
CA MET A 4 -0.86 14.87 -29.33
C MET A 4 -0.17 16.22 -29.20
N SER A 5 0.65 16.53 -30.20
CA SER A 5 1.28 17.85 -30.34
C SER A 5 1.09 18.33 -31.77
N PHE A 6 0.71 19.59 -31.92
CA PHE A 6 0.45 20.24 -33.20
C PHE A 6 1.77 20.78 -33.75
N ARG A 7 2.11 20.48 -35.01
CA ARG A 7 3.13 21.24 -35.73
C ARG A 7 2.43 22.19 -36.71
N PRO A 8 2.81 23.48 -36.75
CA PRO A 8 2.29 24.39 -37.75
C PRO A 8 2.95 24.07 -39.10
N GLY A 9 2.29 23.22 -39.89
CA GLY A 9 2.44 23.23 -41.34
C GLY A 9 1.83 24.52 -41.90
N GLY A 10 2.21 24.89 -43.13
CA GLY A 10 1.76 26.11 -43.81
C GLY A 10 0.23 26.34 -43.82
N PRO A 11 -0.22 27.55 -44.21
CA PRO A 11 -1.54 28.08 -43.89
C PRO A 11 -2.66 27.14 -44.36
N GLY A 12 -3.30 26.46 -43.39
CA GLY A 12 -4.54 25.70 -43.58
C GLY A 12 -4.47 24.18 -43.35
N MET A 13 -3.29 23.56 -43.20
CA MET A 13 -3.20 22.09 -43.03
C MET A 13 -2.89 21.67 -41.59
N LYS A 14 -3.77 20.85 -41.00
CA LYS A 14 -3.59 20.26 -39.66
C LYS A 14 -2.81 18.95 -39.78
N GLU A 15 -1.53 18.94 -39.43
CA GLU A 15 -0.75 17.71 -39.26
C GLU A 15 -0.88 17.21 -37.81
N PHE A 16 -1.32 15.96 -37.65
CA PHE A 16 -1.37 15.30 -36.33
C PHE A 16 -0.15 14.42 -36.16
N LYS A 17 0.49 14.52 -34.99
CA LYS A 17 1.55 13.62 -34.54
C LYS A 17 1.00 12.75 -33.41
N ILE A 18 1.00 11.43 -33.63
CA ILE A 18 0.48 10.43 -32.71
C ILE A 18 1.64 9.51 -32.33
N ASN A 19 1.99 9.45 -31.04
CA ASN A 19 2.98 8.49 -30.56
C ASN A 19 2.27 7.16 -30.27
N LEU A 20 2.80 6.07 -30.81
CA LEU A 20 2.30 4.72 -30.59
C LEU A 20 3.03 4.07 -29.40
N SER A 21 2.39 3.09 -28.77
CA SER A 21 2.87 2.36 -27.59
C SER A 21 4.23 1.70 -27.82
N GLN A 22 4.54 1.33 -29.06
CA GLN A 22 5.79 0.67 -29.45
C GLN A 22 6.94 1.67 -29.73
N GLY A 23 6.73 2.97 -29.52
CA GLY A 23 7.74 4.00 -29.75
C GLY A 23 7.79 4.55 -31.18
N GLU A 24 6.97 3.99 -32.08
CA GLU A 24 6.73 4.52 -33.42
C GLU A 24 5.93 5.84 -33.34
N VAL A 25 6.07 6.69 -34.35
CA VAL A 25 5.30 7.93 -34.46
C VAL A 25 4.58 7.95 -35.80
N LEU A 26 3.25 8.10 -35.75
CA LEU A 26 2.41 8.28 -36.91
C LEU A 26 2.14 9.77 -37.13
N TYR A 27 2.40 10.24 -38.34
CA TYR A 27 2.04 11.58 -38.81
C TYR A 27 0.92 11.48 -39.83
N THR A 28 -0.14 12.27 -39.64
CA THR A 28 -1.29 12.29 -40.55
C THR A 28 -1.61 13.72 -40.98
N GLY A 29 -1.66 13.97 -42.29
CA GLY A 29 -2.11 15.23 -42.89
C GLY A 29 -3.13 15.00 -44.03
N SER A 30 -3.43 16.03 -44.82
CA SER A 30 -4.35 15.93 -45.97
C SER A 30 -3.83 14.95 -47.03
N TYR A 31 -4.21 13.68 -46.89
CA TYR A 31 -3.97 12.54 -47.81
C TYR A 31 -2.57 11.91 -47.77
N ILE A 32 -1.72 12.28 -46.80
CA ILE A 32 -0.40 11.67 -46.61
C ILE A 32 -0.30 11.18 -45.17
N CYS A 33 -0.01 9.89 -45.03
CA CYS A 33 0.33 9.25 -43.76
C CYS A 33 1.81 8.85 -43.82
N THR A 34 2.57 9.18 -42.78
CA THR A 34 3.95 8.70 -42.64
C THR A 34 4.18 8.11 -41.26
N ILE A 35 5.03 7.09 -41.17
CA ILE A 35 5.42 6.46 -39.91
C ILE A 35 6.93 6.54 -39.72
N SER A 36 7.37 6.78 -38.50
CA SER A 36 8.78 6.70 -38.13
C SER A 36 8.96 5.62 -37.05
N LYS A 37 9.91 4.70 -37.24
CA LYS A 37 10.19 3.60 -36.29
C LYS A 37 10.59 4.11 -34.90
N THR A 38 11.25 5.26 -34.85
CA THR A 38 11.61 5.98 -33.64
C THR A 38 11.38 7.48 -33.85
N ALA A 39 11.43 8.28 -32.78
CA ALA A 39 11.32 9.74 -32.87
C ALA A 39 12.43 10.41 -33.70
N ALA A 40 13.57 9.73 -33.90
CA ALA A 40 14.73 10.24 -34.63
C ALA A 40 14.84 9.69 -36.07
N SER A 41 14.08 8.64 -36.42
CA SER A 41 14.11 8.06 -37.76
C SER A 41 13.38 8.93 -38.79
N THR A 42 13.86 8.89 -40.03
CA THR A 42 13.18 9.49 -41.19
C THR A 42 11.77 8.89 -41.35
N PRO A 43 10.71 9.72 -41.48
CA PRO A 43 9.36 9.22 -41.72
C PRO A 43 9.23 8.59 -43.11
N GLU A 44 8.60 7.42 -43.17
CA GLU A 44 8.30 6.70 -44.40
C GLU A 44 6.80 6.81 -44.71
N GLN A 45 6.44 7.04 -45.98
CA GLN A 45 5.04 7.12 -46.39
C GLN A 45 4.38 5.74 -46.34
N ILE A 46 3.17 5.71 -45.79
CA ILE A 46 2.32 4.52 -45.71
C ILE A 46 0.95 4.80 -46.32
N SER A 47 0.21 3.74 -46.65
CA SER A 47 -1.18 3.87 -47.11
C SER A 47 -2.10 4.32 -45.97
N LEU A 48 -3.26 4.89 -46.34
CA LEU A 48 -4.29 5.24 -45.37
C LEU A 48 -4.78 4.01 -44.60
N GLU A 49 -4.88 2.86 -45.27
CA GLU A 49 -5.29 1.58 -44.67
C GLU A 49 -4.28 1.10 -43.62
N ALA A 50 -2.98 1.11 -43.94
CA ALA A 50 -1.93 0.76 -42.98
C ALA A 50 -1.89 1.73 -41.77
N ALA A 51 -2.16 3.02 -41.99
CA ALA A 51 -2.27 3.99 -40.91
C ALA A 51 -3.49 3.70 -40.00
N ALA A 52 -4.62 3.30 -40.60
CA ALA A 52 -5.82 2.92 -39.87
C ALA A 52 -5.60 1.63 -39.05
N GLU A 53 -4.92 0.63 -39.61
CA GLU A 53 -4.53 -0.60 -38.90
C GLU A 53 -3.65 -0.29 -37.69
N LYS A 54 -2.60 0.53 -37.86
CA LYS A 54 -1.72 0.96 -36.77
C LYS A 54 -2.49 1.67 -35.64
N LEU A 55 -3.45 2.52 -35.99
CA LEU A 55 -4.31 3.19 -35.00
C LEU A 55 -5.28 2.21 -34.31
N ALA A 56 -5.82 1.24 -35.04
CA ALA A 56 -6.71 0.23 -34.48
C ALA A 56 -5.96 -0.68 -33.49
N GLU A 57 -4.75 -1.13 -33.84
CA GLU A 57 -3.85 -1.89 -32.96
C GLU A 57 -3.53 -1.09 -31.68
N GLU A 58 -3.17 0.18 -31.83
CA GLU A 58 -2.87 1.08 -30.71
C GLU A 58 -4.09 1.23 -29.77
N LEU A 59 -5.29 1.41 -30.33
CA LEU A 59 -6.52 1.51 -29.55
C LEU A 59 -6.82 0.22 -28.78
N ILE A 60 -6.65 -0.95 -29.42
CA ILE A 60 -6.86 -2.25 -28.77
C ILE A 60 -5.86 -2.44 -27.63
N MET A 61 -4.58 -2.13 -27.87
CA MET A 61 -3.53 -2.22 -26.85
C MET A 61 -3.79 -1.28 -25.67
N GLN A 62 -4.11 -0.01 -25.93
CA GLN A 62 -4.41 0.96 -24.87
C GLN A 62 -5.66 0.57 -24.07
N GLN A 63 -6.70 0.04 -24.73
CA GLN A 63 -7.89 -0.47 -24.03
C GLN A 63 -7.55 -1.65 -23.11
N ALA A 64 -6.74 -2.59 -23.58
CA ALA A 64 -6.30 -3.73 -22.77
C ALA A 64 -5.45 -3.26 -21.56
N MET A 65 -4.48 -2.36 -21.79
CA MET A 65 -3.66 -1.80 -20.72
C MET A 65 -4.49 -1.05 -19.67
N ASN A 66 -5.45 -0.23 -20.11
CA ASN A 66 -6.32 0.52 -19.20
C ASN A 66 -7.20 -0.41 -18.35
N ARG A 67 -7.72 -1.51 -18.94
CA ARG A 67 -8.46 -2.53 -18.19
C ARG A 67 -7.59 -3.21 -17.14
N GLU A 68 -6.35 -3.54 -17.50
CA GLU A 68 -5.42 -4.18 -16.57
C GLU A 68 -4.99 -3.24 -15.45
N HIS A 69 -4.72 -1.96 -15.75
CA HIS A 69 -4.47 -0.95 -14.72
C HIS A 69 -5.65 -0.80 -13.76
N GLN A 70 -6.88 -0.79 -14.28
CA GLN A 70 -8.07 -0.73 -13.42
C GLN A 70 -8.15 -1.95 -12.50
N ARG A 71 -7.92 -3.15 -13.05
CA ARG A 71 -7.92 -4.40 -12.26
C ARG A 71 -6.86 -4.37 -11.16
N GLN A 72 -5.66 -3.88 -11.46
CA GLN A 72 -4.58 -3.73 -10.48
C GLN A 72 -4.93 -2.70 -9.39
N GLN A 73 -5.56 -1.59 -9.75
CA GLN A 73 -6.05 -0.60 -8.78
C GLN A 73 -7.11 -1.19 -7.86
N ASP A 74 -8.05 -1.97 -8.39
CA ASP A 74 -9.10 -2.62 -7.59
C ASP A 74 -8.52 -3.64 -6.61
N ILE A 75 -7.52 -4.42 -7.05
CA ILE A 75 -6.81 -5.37 -6.18
C ILE A 75 -6.08 -4.65 -5.07
N ALA A 76 -5.31 -3.61 -5.40
CA ALA A 76 -4.59 -2.81 -4.41
C ALA A 76 -5.56 -2.19 -3.40
N ALA A 77 -6.67 -1.60 -3.86
CA ALA A 77 -7.70 -1.02 -2.98
C ALA A 77 -8.31 -2.06 -2.03
N ASN A 78 -8.59 -3.27 -2.52
CA ASN A 78 -9.10 -4.35 -1.67
C ASN A 78 -8.07 -4.83 -0.64
N GLN A 79 -6.81 -4.96 -1.03
CA GLN A 79 -5.72 -5.32 -0.10
C GLN A 79 -5.52 -4.25 0.98
N PHE A 80 -5.53 -2.96 0.60
CA PHE A 80 -5.45 -1.87 1.57
C PHE A 80 -6.63 -1.89 2.55
N ARG A 81 -7.86 -2.11 2.06
CA ARG A 81 -9.03 -2.21 2.92
C ARG A 81 -8.94 -3.39 3.89
N GLN A 82 -8.41 -4.53 3.44
CA GLN A 82 -8.21 -5.69 4.31
C GLN A 82 -7.15 -5.41 5.37
N ALA A 83 -5.99 -4.89 4.98
CA ALA A 83 -4.93 -4.52 5.91
C ALA A 83 -5.41 -3.51 6.97
N GLN A 84 -6.25 -2.55 6.60
CA GLN A 84 -6.86 -1.61 7.55
C GLN A 84 -7.78 -2.30 8.57
N LYS A 85 -8.50 -3.35 8.18
CA LYS A 85 -9.32 -4.14 9.13
C LYS A 85 -8.44 -4.92 10.09
N ASP A 86 -7.40 -5.58 9.56
CA ASP A 86 -6.48 -6.39 10.35
C ASP A 86 -5.74 -5.52 11.38
N ILE A 87 -5.28 -4.32 10.98
CA ILE A 87 -4.66 -3.35 11.90
C ILE A 87 -5.61 -2.97 13.04
N LYS A 88 -6.89 -2.71 12.75
CA LYS A 88 -7.86 -2.36 13.80
C LYS A 88 -8.09 -3.51 14.78
N LEU A 89 -8.15 -4.74 14.29
CA LEU A 89 -8.28 -5.92 15.13
C LEU A 89 -7.07 -6.09 16.05
N LEU A 90 -5.86 -5.99 15.48
CA LEU A 90 -4.62 -6.09 16.23
C LEU A 90 -4.47 -4.95 17.26
N GLN A 91 -4.96 -3.75 16.96
CA GLN A 91 -4.99 -2.64 17.92
C GLN A 91 -5.91 -2.94 19.11
N ALA A 92 -7.09 -3.49 18.85
CA ALA A 92 -8.03 -3.89 19.91
C ALA A 92 -7.44 -5.01 20.78
N GLU A 93 -6.85 -6.04 20.15
CA GLU A 93 -6.20 -7.16 20.86
C GLU A 93 -5.03 -6.66 21.73
N ASN A 94 -4.19 -5.76 21.21
CA ASN A 94 -3.11 -5.17 22.01
C ASN A 94 -3.63 -4.36 23.20
N GLN A 95 -4.72 -3.62 23.04
CA GLN A 95 -5.33 -2.89 24.15
C GLN A 95 -5.85 -3.85 25.23
N GLU A 96 -6.52 -4.93 24.84
CA GLU A 96 -6.99 -5.95 25.78
C GLU A 96 -5.83 -6.61 26.53
N LEU A 97 -4.76 -6.99 25.81
CA LEU A 97 -3.56 -7.56 26.42
C LEU A 97 -2.89 -6.59 27.39
N LYS A 98 -2.81 -5.31 27.04
CA LYS A 98 -2.26 -4.28 27.92
C LYS A 98 -3.04 -4.19 29.23
N SER A 99 -4.38 -4.14 29.16
CA SER A 99 -5.22 -4.11 30.36
C SER A 99 -5.10 -5.37 31.21
N LYS A 100 -4.93 -6.55 30.58
CA LYS A 100 -4.67 -7.79 31.32
C LYS A 100 -3.35 -7.74 32.08
N VAL A 101 -2.28 -7.25 31.43
CA VAL A 101 -0.98 -7.09 32.09
C VAL A 101 -1.07 -6.11 33.25
N GLU A 102 -1.70 -4.95 33.06
CA GLU A 102 -1.90 -3.96 34.13
C GLU A 102 -2.66 -4.57 35.32
N GLY A 103 -3.71 -5.36 35.08
CA GLY A 103 -4.43 -6.06 36.14
C GLY A 103 -3.59 -7.12 36.86
N GLN A 104 -2.76 -7.87 36.14
CA GLN A 104 -1.83 -8.82 36.75
C GLN A 104 -0.75 -8.14 37.59
N GLU A 105 -0.26 -6.98 37.15
CA GLU A 105 0.68 -6.17 37.94
C GLU A 105 0.06 -5.66 39.24
N GLU A 106 -1.22 -5.29 39.23
CA GLU A 106 -1.97 -4.93 40.45
C GLU A 106 -2.10 -6.13 41.39
N GLU A 107 -2.52 -7.29 40.88
CA GLU A 107 -2.66 -8.52 41.68
C GLU A 107 -1.33 -8.93 42.33
N ILE A 108 -0.22 -8.82 41.59
CA ILE A 108 1.12 -9.09 42.13
C ILE A 108 1.45 -8.14 43.28
N ARG A 109 1.18 -6.84 43.14
CA ARG A 109 1.44 -5.85 44.20
C ARG A 109 0.64 -6.16 45.47
N ASP A 110 -0.61 -6.55 45.33
CA ASP A 110 -1.47 -6.90 46.46
C ASP A 110 -0.94 -8.15 47.18
N LEU A 111 -0.51 -9.17 46.43
CA LEU A 111 0.10 -10.38 46.98
C LEU A 111 1.45 -10.10 47.67
N GLU A 112 2.29 -9.22 47.10
CA GLU A 112 3.55 -8.80 47.73
C GLU A 112 3.30 -8.10 49.07
N LEU A 113 2.28 -7.24 49.15
CA LEU A 113 1.89 -6.59 50.40
C LEU A 113 1.35 -7.60 51.44
N GLU A 114 0.51 -8.55 51.01
CA GLU A 114 0.01 -9.60 51.89
C GLU A 114 1.16 -10.45 52.45
N ASN A 115 2.11 -10.85 51.61
CA ASN A 115 3.29 -11.60 52.04
C ASN A 115 4.11 -10.80 53.07
N SER A 116 4.37 -9.51 52.84
CA SER A 116 5.08 -8.67 53.82
C SER A 116 4.37 -8.61 55.16
N ASN A 117 3.04 -8.47 55.18
CA ASN A 117 2.27 -8.47 56.42
C ASN A 117 2.32 -9.83 57.15
N LEU A 118 2.37 -10.92 56.40
CA LEU A 118 2.50 -12.27 56.95
C LEU A 118 3.90 -12.50 57.54
N GLU A 119 4.94 -12.00 56.89
CA GLU A 119 6.32 -12.04 57.40
C GLU A 119 6.44 -11.30 58.73
N ASP A 120 5.92 -10.07 58.83
CA ASP A 120 5.91 -9.30 60.08
C ASP A 120 5.20 -10.05 61.22
N LYS A 121 4.08 -10.71 60.88
CA LYS A 121 3.30 -11.48 61.86
C LYS A 121 4.02 -12.75 62.31
N ILE A 122 4.77 -13.39 61.43
CA ILE A 122 5.61 -14.54 61.77
C ILE A 122 6.69 -14.09 62.75
N GLU A 123 7.39 -12.98 62.47
CA GLU A 123 8.42 -12.43 63.38
C GLU A 123 7.85 -12.12 64.77
N GLU A 124 6.66 -11.51 64.84
CA GLU A 124 5.99 -11.24 66.12
C GLU A 124 5.66 -12.54 66.90
N LEU A 125 5.22 -13.58 66.19
CA LEU A 125 4.89 -14.87 66.80
C LEU A 125 6.14 -15.61 67.27
N GLU A 126 7.21 -15.61 66.48
CA GLU A 126 8.50 -16.19 66.85
C GLU A 126 9.04 -15.56 68.13
N ALA A 127 9.03 -14.23 68.22
CA ALA A 127 9.46 -13.51 69.44
C ALA A 127 8.61 -13.87 70.68
N LYS A 128 7.29 -14.06 70.52
CA LYS A 128 6.41 -14.50 71.61
C LYS A 128 6.71 -15.92 72.06
N VAL A 129 6.99 -16.83 71.12
CA VAL A 129 7.36 -18.21 71.43
C VAL A 129 8.66 -18.23 72.23
N GLU A 130 9.69 -17.51 71.78
CA GLU A 130 10.97 -17.42 72.49
C GLU A 130 10.80 -16.89 73.93
N ALA A 131 9.98 -15.84 74.11
CA ALA A 131 9.71 -15.28 75.43
C ALA A 131 8.97 -16.27 76.37
N LEU A 132 8.06 -17.09 75.83
CA LEU A 132 7.34 -18.10 76.60
C LEU A 132 8.24 -19.30 76.96
N GLU A 133 9.11 -19.72 76.05
CA GLU A 133 10.08 -20.79 76.29
C GLU A 133 11.08 -20.39 77.38
N GLY A 134 11.63 -19.16 77.33
CA GLY A 134 12.53 -18.67 78.36
C GLY A 134 11.88 -18.43 79.73
N ALA A 135 10.55 -18.27 79.80
CA ALA A 135 9.82 -18.16 81.06
C ALA A 135 9.49 -19.53 81.69
N ALA A 136 9.65 -20.62 80.95
CA ALA A 136 9.38 -21.98 81.39
C ALA A 136 10.62 -22.72 81.95
N GLU A 137 11.82 -22.13 81.81
CA GLU A 137 13.09 -22.56 82.45
C GLU A 137 13.27 -21.95 83.85
#